data_AF-A0A952AEW6-F1
#
_entry.id   AF-A0A952AEW6-F1
#
_cell.length_a   1.000
_cell.length_b   1.000
_cell.length_c   1.000
_cell.angle_alpha   90.00
_cell.angle_beta   90.00
_cell.angle_gamma   90.00
#
_symmetry.space_group_name_H-M   'P 1'
#
loop_
_entity.id
_entity.type
_entity.pdbx_description
1 polymer ?
#
loop_
_entity_poly.entity_id
_entity_poly.type
_entity_poly.pdbx_seq_one_letter_code
_entity_poly.pdbx_strand_id
1 'polypeptide(L)' 'QLLGQVAAKLRSLRKPEPYKGKGVKFVGEVLRRKAGKAAGK' A
#
# COMPACT_ATOMS: atom_id res chain seq x y z
N GLN A 1 11.58 11.23 18.38
CA GLN A 1 11.43 10.49 17.10
C GLN A 1 10.41 9.36 17.27
N LEU A 2 9.11 9.69 17.32
CA LEU A 2 8.02 8.71 17.60
C LEU A 2 7.03 8.59 16.43
N LEU A 3 6.72 9.70 15.77
CA LEU A 3 5.74 9.76 14.67
C LEU A 3 6.09 8.83 13.50
N GLY A 4 7.36 8.75 13.11
CA GLY A 4 7.81 7.83 12.04
C GLY A 4 7.63 6.36 12.40
N GLN A 5 7.92 5.98 13.67
CA GLN A 5 7.75 4.61 14.14
C GLN A 5 6.27 4.22 14.23
N VAL A 6 5.43 5.14 14.71
CA VAL A 6 3.97 4.96 14.76
C VAL A 6 3.39 4.83 13.36
N ALA A 7 3.78 5.71 12.43
CA ALA A 7 3.35 5.65 11.04
C ALA A 7 3.77 4.34 10.34
N ALA A 8 4.98 3.86 10.61
CA ALA A 8 5.46 2.56 10.11
C ALA A 8 4.68 1.39 10.69
N LYS A 9 4.34 1.43 11.99
CA LYS A 9 3.51 0.42 12.66
C LYS A 9 2.08 0.38 12.10
N LEU A 10 1.47 1.54 11.80
CA LEU A 10 0.16 1.58 11.15
C LEU A 10 0.18 1.02 9.72
N ARG A 11 1.27 1.29 8.98
CA ARG A 11 1.45 0.75 7.63
C ARG A 11 1.68 -0.76 7.61
N SER A 12 2.35 -1.32 8.62
CA SER A 12 2.60 -2.77 8.67
C SER A 12 1.32 -3.59 8.84
N LEU A 13 0.31 -3.05 9.53
CA LEU A 13 -0.99 -3.70 9.74
C LEU A 13 -1.76 -3.92 8.44
N ARG A 14 -1.67 -2.99 7.49
CA ARG A 14 -2.35 -3.11 6.20
C ARG A 14 -1.53 -2.47 5.09
N LYS A 15 -0.53 -3.21 4.61
CA LYS A 15 0.32 -2.77 3.50
C LYS A 15 -0.51 -2.58 2.22
N PRO A 16 -0.22 -1.53 1.43
CA PRO A 16 -0.95 -1.27 0.21
C PRO A 16 -0.67 -2.37 -0.82
N GLU A 17 -1.73 -2.99 -1.33
CA GLU A 17 -1.63 -4.14 -2.23
C GLU A 17 -1.07 -3.74 -3.61
N PRO A 18 -0.22 -4.58 -4.24
CA PRO A 18 0.43 -4.27 -5.51
C PRO A 18 -0.50 -4.25 -6.72
N TYR A 19 -1.77 -4.65 -6.60
CA TYR A 19 -2.71 -4.67 -7.73
C TYR A 19 -3.70 -3.51 -7.65
N LYS A 20 -4.48 -3.47 -6.56
CA LYS A 20 -5.55 -2.50 -6.36
C LYS A 20 -5.12 -1.30 -5.52
N GLY A 21 -3.89 -1.30 -4.99
CA GLY A 21 -3.39 -0.22 -4.13
C GLY A 21 -4.16 -0.05 -2.82
N LYS A 22 -4.91 -1.07 -2.38
CA LYS A 22 -5.73 -1.00 -1.17
C LYS A 22 -4.84 -1.19 0.05
N GLY A 23 -4.92 -0.27 1.02
CA GLY A 23 -4.16 -0.32 2.27
C GLY A 23 -3.74 1.06 2.74
N VAL A 24 -2.87 1.10 3.75
CA VAL A 24 -2.32 2.32 4.34
C VAL A 24 -1.11 2.77 3.51
N LYS A 25 -1.27 3.90 2.81
CA LYS A 25 -0.23 4.54 2.00
C LYS A 25 0.07 5.94 2.52
N PHE A 26 1.25 6.45 2.23
CA PHE A 26 1.55 7.85 2.51
C PHE A 26 0.94 8.76 1.44
N VAL A 27 0.66 10.01 1.80
CA VAL A 27 0.18 11.03 0.87
C VAL A 27 1.28 11.28 -0.17
N GLY A 28 0.95 11.18 -1.45
CA GLY A 28 1.92 11.31 -2.55
C GLY A 28 2.72 10.05 -2.90
N GLU A 29 2.49 8.92 -2.22
CA GLU A 29 3.21 7.68 -2.52
C GLU A 29 2.76 7.05 -3.86
N VAL A 30 3.71 6.89 -4.80
CA VAL A 30 3.49 6.21 -6.07
C VAL A 30 3.67 4.70 -5.88
N LEU A 31 2.56 3.95 -5.81
CA LEU A 31 2.60 2.49 -5.76
C LEU A 31 2.84 1.90 -7.16
N ARG A 32 3.89 1.09 -7.32
CA ARG A 32 4.08 0.29 -8.54
C ARG A 32 3.01 -0.78 -8.60
N ARG A 33 2.02 -0.58 -9.48
CA ARG A 33 0.96 -1.56 -9.70
C ARG A 33 1.45 -2.66 -10.63
N LYS A 34 1.28 -3.91 -10.23
CA LYS A 34 1.44 -5.06 -11.12
C LYS A 34 0.16 -5.22 -11.95
N ALA A 35 0.31 -5.63 -13.21
CA ALA A 35 -0.82 -6.06 -14.00
C ALA A 35 -1.50 -7.23 -13.26
N GLY A 36 -2.75 -7.05 -12.86
CA GLY A 36 -3.56 -8.18 -12.43
C GLY A 36 -3.78 -9.07 -13.63
N LYS A 37 -3.57 -10.39 -13.50
CA LYS A 37 -4.19 -11.34 -14.42
C LYS A 37 -5.70 -11.30 -14.15
N ALA A 38 -6.37 -10.32 -14.74
CA ALA A 38 -7.80 -10.47 -14.95
C ALA A 38 -7.91 -11.53 -16.03
N ALA A 39 -8.33 -12.75 -15.67
CA ALA A 39 -9.14 -13.54 -16.57
C ALA A 39 -10.35 -12.65 -16.88
N GLY A 40 -10.22 -11.83 -17.92
CA GLY A 40 -11.34 -11.09 -18.47
C GLY A 40 -12.25 -12.14 -19.06
N LYS A 41 -13.43 -12.29 -18.46
CA LYS A 41 -14.61 -13.01 -18.96
C LYS A 41 -14.35 -14.32 -19.71
#